data_AF-A0A2R6C377-F1
#
_entry.id   AF-A0A2R6C377-F1
#
_cell.length_a   1.000
_cell.length_b   1.000
_cell.length_c   1.000
_cell.angle_alpha   90.00
_cell.angle_beta   90.00
_cell.angle_gamma   90.00
#
_symmetry.space_group_name_H-M   'P 1'
#
loop_
_entity.id
_entity.type
_entity.pdbx_description
1 polymer ?
#
loop_
_entity_poly.entity_id
_entity_poly.type
_entity_poly.pdbx_seq_one_letter_code
_entity_poly.pdbx_strand_id
1 'polypeptide(L)'
;MIISASLPNIEALLENHSGFISEAVLTALRLNYTGYNVDFEPTGEANASVAREYAQYLNNFADALHVVGKKLSVDIASWNTFWNYAALANTSVDTFYDMDTYAASYADFESALIYANSTLPCSKIGVALITQNVNTGSPLSYEEVEERFTLVESYGIRRIAIWDMPLPAYWWNRTSSFLNISLGGIPPLSLQGYTLTPTEFDANQTVDTTLNLSVKGGLPPYLYEVFLDGKMLFATTSPQTNFTLTLPLGALGVGDYTLSVAVTDQEDTTVRTPNKTIEMNPDPQITLHTANTTNNLTLGESVLLQVRVTGAHPHIRAHGT
;
A
#
# COMPACT_ATOMS: atom_id res chain seq x y z
N MET A 1 -21.22 17.01 -11.03
CA MET A 1 -21.92 17.89 -11.98
C MET A 1 -22.78 18.72 -11.07
N ILE A 2 -22.34 19.93 -10.71
CA ILE A 2 -23.13 20.87 -9.89
C ILE A 2 -24.43 21.11 -10.65
N ILE A 3 -25.50 20.45 -10.24
CA ILE A 3 -26.83 20.68 -10.78
C ILE A 3 -27.67 21.28 -9.68
N SER A 4 -27.75 22.61 -9.70
CA SER A 4 -28.76 23.28 -8.90
C SER A 4 -30.14 22.76 -9.32
N ALA A 5 -30.88 22.23 -8.36
CA ALA A 5 -32.20 21.65 -8.56
C ALA A 5 -33.27 22.61 -8.03
N SER A 6 -34.34 22.76 -8.79
CA SER A 6 -35.49 23.56 -8.38
C SER A 6 -36.06 23.04 -7.06
N LEU A 7 -36.12 23.89 -6.03
CA LEU A 7 -36.64 23.51 -4.71
C LEU A 7 -38.05 22.86 -4.78
N PRO A 8 -39.03 23.42 -5.53
CA PRO A 8 -40.32 22.74 -5.73
C PRO A 8 -40.24 21.34 -6.34
N ASN A 9 -39.26 21.07 -7.21
CA ASN A 9 -39.08 19.73 -7.78
C ASN A 9 -38.49 18.77 -6.75
N ILE A 10 -37.59 19.25 -5.88
CA ILE A 10 -37.09 18.49 -4.74
C ILE A 10 -38.26 18.15 -3.82
N GLU A 11 -39.06 19.13 -3.39
CA GLU A 11 -40.22 18.93 -2.51
C GLU A 11 -41.18 17.88 -3.09
N ALA A 12 -41.53 17.98 -4.38
CA ALA A 12 -42.39 16.99 -5.05
C ALA A 12 -41.79 15.58 -5.05
N LEU A 13 -40.47 15.45 -5.18
CA LEU A 13 -39.76 14.18 -5.05
C LEU A 13 -39.82 13.65 -3.61
N LEU A 14 -39.59 14.50 -2.60
CA LEU A 14 -39.63 14.12 -1.19
C LEU A 14 -41.01 13.57 -0.79
N GLU A 15 -42.08 14.19 -1.29
CA GLU A 15 -43.45 13.73 -1.06
C GLU A 15 -43.74 12.36 -1.72
N ASN A 16 -43.11 12.05 -2.86
CA ASN A 16 -43.43 10.87 -3.68
C ASN A 16 -42.18 10.08 -4.15
N HIS A 17 -41.29 9.78 -3.22
CA HIS A 17 -39.96 9.23 -3.52
C HIS A 17 -39.86 7.72 -3.83
N SER A 18 -40.87 6.92 -3.49
CA SER A 18 -40.76 5.45 -3.52
C SER A 18 -40.47 4.90 -4.92
N GLY A 19 -41.11 5.46 -5.96
CA GLY A 19 -40.89 5.10 -7.35
C GLY A 19 -39.47 5.45 -7.82
N PHE A 20 -38.98 6.63 -7.43
CA PHE A 20 -37.62 7.07 -7.76
C PHE A 20 -36.56 6.15 -7.13
N ILE A 21 -36.68 5.88 -5.82
CA ILE A 21 -35.75 5.00 -5.10
C ILE A 21 -35.74 3.60 -5.72
N SER A 22 -36.91 3.06 -6.06
CA SER A 22 -37.03 1.73 -6.67
C SER A 22 -36.32 1.66 -8.03
N GLU A 23 -36.53 2.64 -8.90
CA GLU A 23 -35.86 2.68 -10.20
C GLU A 23 -34.35 2.91 -10.08
N ALA A 24 -33.92 3.73 -9.11
CA ALA A 24 -32.49 3.92 -8.81
C ALA A 24 -31.84 2.61 -8.37
N VAL A 25 -32.45 1.86 -7.45
CA VAL A 25 -31.97 0.54 -7.01
C VAL A 25 -31.87 -0.43 -8.19
N LEU A 26 -32.92 -0.52 -9.02
CA LEU A 26 -32.93 -1.38 -10.21
C LEU A 26 -31.84 -0.97 -11.21
N THR A 27 -31.62 0.34 -11.37
CA THR A 27 -30.59 0.87 -12.25
C THR A 27 -29.18 0.55 -11.74
N ALA A 28 -28.91 0.73 -10.44
CA ALA A 28 -27.62 0.36 -9.85
C ALA A 28 -27.30 -1.13 -10.01
N LEU A 29 -28.31 -2.01 -9.91
CA LEU A 29 -28.15 -3.44 -10.18
C LEU A 29 -27.87 -3.71 -11.66
N ARG A 30 -28.71 -3.14 -12.55
CA ARG A 30 -28.62 -3.33 -14.00
C ARG A 30 -27.29 -2.85 -14.58
N LEU A 31 -26.79 -1.70 -14.10
CA LEU A 31 -25.57 -1.06 -14.59
C LEU A 31 -24.34 -1.39 -13.72
N ASN A 32 -24.52 -2.23 -12.70
CA ASN A 32 -23.47 -2.62 -11.75
C ASN A 32 -22.74 -1.43 -11.10
N TYR A 33 -23.49 -0.40 -10.71
CA TYR A 33 -22.96 0.68 -9.88
C TYR A 33 -22.65 0.17 -8.48
N THR A 34 -21.68 0.79 -7.81
CA THR A 34 -21.38 0.52 -6.39
C THR A 34 -22.33 1.26 -5.45
N GLY A 35 -23.07 2.24 -5.97
CA GLY A 35 -23.92 3.12 -5.19
C GLY A 35 -24.35 4.34 -6.00
N TYR A 36 -24.86 5.34 -5.27
CA TYR A 36 -25.16 6.67 -5.79
C TYR A 36 -24.47 7.74 -4.96
N ASN A 37 -24.18 8.87 -5.61
CA ASN A 37 -23.89 10.13 -4.94
C ASN A 37 -25.04 11.10 -5.24
N VAL A 38 -25.66 11.67 -4.21
CA VAL A 38 -26.74 12.66 -4.35
C VAL A 38 -26.16 14.06 -4.24
N ASP A 39 -26.35 14.85 -5.28
CA ASP A 39 -25.84 16.22 -5.42
C ASP A 39 -27.01 17.17 -5.69
N PHE A 40 -27.90 17.32 -4.69
CA PHE A 40 -29.10 18.15 -4.78
C PHE A 40 -28.83 19.50 -4.13
N GLU A 41 -28.55 20.51 -4.95
CA GLU A 41 -28.31 21.89 -4.52
C GLU A 41 -29.57 22.75 -4.78
N PRO A 42 -30.39 23.07 -3.77
CA PRO A 42 -31.65 23.76 -3.98
C PRO A 42 -31.42 25.19 -4.49
N THR A 43 -32.12 25.57 -5.58
CA THR A 43 -32.08 26.94 -6.12
C THR A 43 -32.82 27.98 -5.26
N GLY A 44 -33.43 27.57 -4.15
CA GLY A 44 -34.18 28.42 -3.24
C GLY A 44 -33.93 28.04 -1.78
N GLU A 45 -34.26 28.94 -0.85
CA GLU A 45 -34.09 28.68 0.58
C GLU A 45 -35.13 27.67 1.05
N ALA A 46 -34.67 26.53 1.55
CA ALA A 46 -35.54 25.54 2.18
C ALA A 46 -36.03 26.05 3.54
N ASN A 47 -37.03 25.38 4.10
CA ASN A 47 -37.40 25.58 5.50
C ASN A 47 -37.05 24.33 6.32
N ALA A 48 -37.17 24.44 7.64
CA ALA A 48 -36.82 23.35 8.54
C ALA A 48 -37.67 22.07 8.35
N SER A 49 -38.86 22.14 7.75
CA SER A 49 -39.66 20.95 7.39
C SER A 49 -39.01 20.20 6.24
N VAL A 50 -38.72 20.92 5.14
CA VAL A 50 -38.08 20.36 3.95
C VAL A 50 -36.73 19.72 4.31
N ALA A 51 -35.95 20.36 5.18
CA ALA A 51 -34.67 19.81 5.64
C ALA A 51 -34.83 18.47 6.38
N ARG A 52 -35.89 18.31 7.19
CA ARG A 52 -36.20 17.03 7.86
C ARG A 52 -36.70 15.98 6.89
N GLU A 53 -37.56 16.38 5.95
CA GLU A 53 -38.09 15.50 4.89
C GLU A 53 -36.96 15.00 3.98
N TYR A 54 -35.96 15.85 3.67
CA TYR A 54 -34.78 15.45 2.91
C TYR A 54 -33.93 14.44 3.66
N ALA A 55 -33.67 14.65 4.96
CA ALA A 55 -32.96 13.66 5.77
C ALA A 55 -33.71 12.31 5.83
N GLN A 56 -35.04 12.33 5.95
CA GLN A 56 -35.86 11.13 5.91
C GLN A 56 -35.81 10.43 4.55
N TYR A 57 -35.87 11.20 3.45
CA TYR A 57 -35.70 10.69 2.09
C TYR A 57 -34.35 9.99 1.92
N LEU A 58 -33.25 10.63 2.35
CA LEU A 58 -31.90 10.08 2.25
C LEU A 58 -31.76 8.80 3.08
N ASN A 59 -32.36 8.74 4.28
CA ASN A 59 -32.39 7.53 5.09
C ASN A 59 -33.08 6.38 4.35
N ASN A 60 -34.27 6.63 3.79
CA ASN A 60 -35.02 5.61 3.05
C ASN A 60 -34.26 5.15 1.79
N PHE A 61 -33.56 6.06 1.13
CA PHE A 61 -32.77 5.73 -0.06
C PHE A 61 -31.52 4.90 0.30
N ALA A 62 -30.77 5.30 1.34
CA ALA A 62 -29.64 4.54 1.85
C ALA A 62 -30.08 3.14 2.28
N ASP A 63 -31.15 3.02 3.07
CA ASP A 63 -31.70 1.72 3.51
C ASP A 63 -32.03 0.81 2.31
N ALA A 64 -32.67 1.36 1.28
CA ALA A 64 -33.01 0.60 0.07
C ALA A 64 -31.77 0.13 -0.72
N LEU A 65 -30.73 0.97 -0.80
CA LEU A 65 -29.45 0.59 -1.43
C LEU A 65 -28.68 -0.45 -0.60
N HIS A 66 -28.71 -0.34 0.73
CA HIS A 66 -28.04 -1.27 1.63
C HIS A 66 -28.61 -2.68 1.53
N VAL A 67 -29.93 -2.83 1.33
CA VAL A 67 -30.58 -4.13 1.09
C VAL A 67 -29.95 -4.90 -0.07
N VAL A 68 -29.43 -4.19 -1.08
CA VAL A 68 -28.79 -4.78 -2.27
C VAL A 68 -27.26 -4.61 -2.29
N GLY A 69 -26.67 -4.31 -1.14
CA GLY A 69 -25.21 -4.20 -0.97
C GLY A 69 -24.59 -3.00 -1.69
N LYS A 70 -25.35 -1.94 -1.91
CA LYS A 70 -24.90 -0.66 -2.52
C LYS A 70 -24.78 0.42 -1.45
N LYS A 71 -24.11 1.52 -1.76
CA LYS A 71 -23.86 2.64 -0.83
C LYS A 71 -24.49 3.95 -1.31
N LEU A 72 -24.72 4.86 -0.37
CA LEU A 72 -25.16 6.22 -0.65
C LEU A 72 -24.15 7.24 -0.10
N SER A 73 -23.66 8.12 -0.96
CA SER A 73 -22.99 9.35 -0.56
C SER A 73 -23.81 10.58 -0.95
N VAL A 74 -23.55 11.70 -0.29
CA VAL A 74 -24.31 12.95 -0.48
C VAL A 74 -23.37 14.14 -0.38
N ASP A 75 -23.48 15.06 -1.34
CA ASP A 75 -22.86 16.38 -1.27
C ASP A 75 -23.75 17.32 -0.44
N ILE A 76 -23.14 18.01 0.53
CA ILE A 76 -23.83 18.88 1.49
C ILE A 76 -23.11 20.21 1.63
N ALA A 77 -23.79 21.22 2.15
CA ALA A 77 -23.19 22.52 2.46
C ALA A 77 -23.97 23.27 3.54
N SER A 78 -23.36 24.24 4.22
CA SER A 78 -24.01 25.00 5.30
C SER A 78 -24.76 26.26 4.85
N TRP A 79 -24.63 26.65 3.57
CA TRP A 79 -25.21 27.90 3.06
C TRP A 79 -26.74 27.87 2.87
N ASN A 80 -27.40 26.71 3.00
CA ASN A 80 -28.86 26.56 2.95
C ASN A 80 -29.33 25.68 4.09
N THR A 81 -30.47 26.02 4.69
CA THR A 81 -31.05 25.21 5.77
C THR A 81 -31.48 23.80 5.34
N PHE A 82 -31.58 23.56 4.03
CA PHE A 82 -31.87 22.26 3.41
C PHE A 82 -30.99 21.14 3.95
N TRP A 83 -29.68 21.38 4.10
CA TRP A 83 -28.75 20.41 4.69
C TRP A 83 -28.70 20.61 6.20
N ASN A 84 -29.60 19.94 6.91
CA ASN A 84 -29.57 19.93 8.37
C ASN A 84 -28.59 18.86 8.87
N TYR A 85 -27.34 19.24 9.18
CA TYR A 85 -26.27 18.31 9.57
C TYR A 85 -26.65 17.42 10.75
N ALA A 86 -27.37 17.95 11.74
CA ALA A 86 -27.82 17.18 12.90
C ALA A 86 -28.87 16.11 12.51
N ALA A 87 -29.78 16.40 11.59
CA ALA A 87 -30.72 15.41 11.06
C ALA A 87 -29.98 14.38 10.19
N LEU A 88 -29.08 14.84 9.31
CA LEU A 88 -28.29 14.01 8.40
C LEU A 88 -27.39 13.01 9.14
N ALA A 89 -26.78 13.42 10.25
CA ALA A 89 -25.96 12.57 11.13
C ALA A 89 -26.67 11.27 11.54
N ASN A 90 -28.01 11.33 11.70
CA ASN A 90 -28.85 10.25 12.18
C ASN A 90 -29.39 9.33 11.07
N THR A 91 -29.11 9.61 9.80
CA THR A 91 -29.54 8.78 8.67
C THR A 91 -28.63 7.56 8.46
N SER A 92 -29.01 6.59 7.63
CA SER A 92 -28.14 5.48 7.21
C SER A 92 -27.17 5.81 6.08
N VAL A 93 -27.08 7.07 5.63
CA VAL A 93 -26.12 7.49 4.59
C VAL A 93 -24.68 7.12 4.97
N ASP A 94 -23.92 6.59 4.00
CA ASP A 94 -22.55 6.10 4.22
C ASP A 94 -21.53 7.23 4.36
N THR A 95 -21.67 8.27 3.55
CA THR A 95 -20.68 9.36 3.50
C THR A 95 -21.31 10.68 3.08
N PHE A 96 -20.98 11.75 3.80
CA PHE A 96 -21.31 13.13 3.46
C PHE A 96 -20.03 13.86 3.02
N TYR A 97 -20.08 14.50 1.86
CA TYR A 97 -19.00 15.35 1.35
C TYR A 97 -19.41 16.82 1.51
N ASP A 98 -18.76 17.52 2.44
CA ASP A 98 -19.08 18.91 2.75
C ASP A 98 -18.41 19.87 1.74
N MET A 99 -19.20 20.47 0.86
CA MET A 99 -18.73 21.39 -0.18
C MET A 99 -18.22 22.72 0.39
N ASP A 100 -18.49 23.05 1.65
CA ASP A 100 -17.87 24.22 2.29
C ASP A 100 -16.33 24.05 2.39
N THR A 101 -15.84 22.81 2.28
CA THR A 101 -14.39 22.51 2.23
C THR A 101 -13.73 22.79 0.87
N TYR A 102 -14.46 23.31 -0.13
CA TYR A 102 -13.85 23.94 -1.32
C TYR A 102 -13.25 25.33 -1.05
N ALA A 103 -13.35 25.80 0.20
CA ALA A 103 -12.82 27.04 0.75
C ALA A 103 -11.60 27.68 0.04
N ALA A 104 -11.73 29.00 -0.20
CA ALA A 104 -10.72 29.83 -0.84
C ALA A 104 -9.46 30.08 0.00
N SER A 105 -9.51 29.80 1.31
CA SER A 105 -8.37 29.97 2.22
C SER A 105 -8.26 28.77 3.16
N TYR A 106 -7.05 28.56 3.72
CA TYR A 106 -6.84 27.51 4.71
C TYR A 106 -7.71 27.69 5.96
N ALA A 107 -7.89 28.94 6.42
CA ALA A 107 -8.70 29.25 7.60
C ALA A 107 -10.18 28.91 7.40
N ASP A 108 -10.72 29.20 6.21
CA ASP A 108 -12.10 28.84 5.86
C ASP A 108 -12.24 27.31 5.72
N PHE A 109 -11.23 26.64 5.14
CA PHE A 109 -11.18 25.19 5.02
C PHE A 109 -11.20 24.51 6.40
N GLU A 110 -10.34 24.97 7.31
CA GLU A 110 -10.25 24.49 8.68
C GLU A 110 -11.57 24.71 9.43
N SER A 111 -12.18 25.89 9.27
CA SER A 111 -13.46 26.22 9.91
C SER A 111 -14.60 25.32 9.43
N ALA A 112 -14.70 25.07 8.13
CA ALA A 112 -15.68 24.15 7.55
C ALA A 112 -15.48 22.72 8.06
N LEU A 113 -14.22 22.24 8.09
CA LEU A 113 -13.91 20.91 8.58
C LEU A 113 -14.22 20.74 10.08
N ILE A 114 -13.94 21.76 10.90
CA ILE A 114 -14.31 21.79 12.33
C ILE A 114 -15.83 21.67 12.47
N TYR A 115 -16.59 22.45 11.69
CA TYR A 115 -18.04 22.41 11.73
C TYR A 115 -18.59 21.03 11.39
N ALA A 116 -18.15 20.44 10.28
CA ALA A 116 -18.54 19.10 9.86
C ALA A 116 -18.19 18.05 10.94
N ASN A 117 -16.97 18.08 11.48
CA ASN A 117 -16.52 17.14 12.50
C ASN A 117 -17.22 17.31 13.85
N SER A 118 -17.73 18.51 14.15
CA SER A 118 -18.51 18.75 15.37
C SER A 118 -19.98 18.32 15.28
N THR A 119 -20.50 18.09 14.07
CA THR A 119 -21.93 17.84 13.83
C THR A 119 -22.22 16.47 13.24
N LEU A 120 -21.29 15.89 12.47
CA LEU A 120 -21.41 14.57 11.85
C LEU A 120 -20.52 13.54 12.57
N PRO A 121 -20.91 12.26 12.61
CA PRO A 121 -20.01 11.20 13.03
C PRO A 121 -18.80 11.13 12.09
N CYS A 122 -17.58 11.14 12.61
CA CYS A 122 -16.35 11.07 11.80
C CYS A 122 -16.36 9.89 10.81
N SER A 123 -16.97 8.76 11.17
CA SER A 123 -17.13 7.59 10.29
C SER A 123 -17.93 7.85 9.01
N LYS A 124 -18.74 8.92 8.97
CA LYS A 124 -19.56 9.35 7.83
C LYS A 124 -19.01 10.59 7.12
N ILE A 125 -17.92 11.19 7.61
CA ILE A 125 -17.35 12.39 6.97
C ILE A 125 -16.47 11.97 5.80
N GLY A 126 -16.68 12.62 4.66
CA GLY A 126 -15.73 12.77 3.58
C GLY A 126 -15.43 14.26 3.37
N VAL A 127 -14.19 14.57 2.98
CA VAL A 127 -13.79 15.96 2.71
C VAL A 127 -13.82 16.22 1.21
N ALA A 128 -14.48 17.31 0.80
CA ALA A 128 -14.53 17.74 -0.58
C ALA A 128 -13.35 18.69 -0.86
N LEU A 129 -12.45 18.31 -1.75
CA LEU A 129 -11.31 19.13 -2.13
C LEU A 129 -11.53 19.73 -3.52
N ILE A 130 -11.02 20.94 -3.73
CA ILE A 130 -11.04 21.58 -5.05
C ILE A 130 -9.63 21.81 -5.61
N THR A 131 -9.42 21.64 -6.91
CA THR A 131 -8.11 21.82 -7.58
C THR A 131 -7.71 23.28 -7.77
N GLN A 132 -8.65 24.21 -7.60
CA GLN A 132 -8.48 25.63 -7.82
C GLN A 132 -9.11 26.45 -6.69
N ASN A 133 -8.53 27.63 -6.43
CA ASN A 133 -9.10 28.58 -5.49
C ASN A 133 -10.43 29.14 -6.03
N VAL A 134 -11.52 28.93 -5.30
CA VAL A 134 -12.89 29.32 -5.74
C VAL A 134 -13.07 30.81 -5.99
N ASN A 135 -12.25 31.67 -5.38
CA ASN A 135 -12.35 33.13 -5.55
C ASN A 135 -11.53 33.65 -6.74
N THR A 136 -10.42 32.98 -7.08
CA THR A 136 -9.48 33.47 -8.11
C THR A 136 -9.43 32.61 -9.37
N GLY A 137 -9.90 31.36 -9.30
CA GLY A 137 -9.76 30.37 -10.36
C GLY A 137 -8.33 29.86 -10.58
N SER A 138 -7.36 30.32 -9.76
CA SER A 138 -5.98 29.85 -9.85
C SER A 138 -5.84 28.44 -9.25
N PRO A 139 -5.02 27.54 -9.82
CA PRO A 139 -4.73 26.25 -9.22
C PRO A 139 -4.17 26.40 -7.80
N LEU A 140 -4.58 25.52 -6.87
CA LEU A 140 -3.98 25.47 -5.54
C LEU A 140 -2.51 25.06 -5.63
N SER A 141 -1.63 25.70 -4.87
CA SER A 141 -0.21 25.33 -4.80
C SER A 141 -0.01 23.95 -4.19
N TYR A 142 1.20 23.41 -4.30
CA TYR A 142 1.55 22.15 -3.64
C TYR A 142 1.38 22.22 -2.12
N GLU A 143 1.84 23.33 -1.53
CA GLU A 143 1.75 23.60 -0.10
C GLU A 143 0.29 23.71 0.36
N GLU A 144 -0.56 24.41 -0.41
CA GLU A 144 -2.00 24.53 -0.13
C GLU A 144 -2.72 23.18 -0.14
N VAL A 145 -2.30 22.28 -1.02
CA VAL A 145 -2.84 20.91 -1.05
C VAL A 145 -2.31 20.11 0.13
N GLU A 146 -1.01 20.17 0.42
CA GLU A 146 -0.40 19.44 1.51
C GLU A 146 -0.97 19.80 2.89
N GLU A 147 -1.15 21.09 3.19
CA GLU A 147 -1.73 21.54 4.46
C GLU A 147 -3.17 21.03 4.65
N ARG A 148 -3.97 20.99 3.57
CA ARG A 148 -5.35 20.49 3.60
C ARG A 148 -5.38 18.99 3.88
N PHE A 149 -4.59 18.20 3.13
CA PHE A 149 -4.48 16.75 3.36
C PHE A 149 -4.01 16.44 4.79
N THR A 150 -3.00 17.15 5.28
CA THR A 150 -2.48 17.00 6.65
C THR A 150 -3.57 17.25 7.69
N LEU A 151 -4.38 18.29 7.50
CA LEU A 151 -5.48 18.60 8.40
C LEU A 151 -6.54 17.47 8.36
N VAL A 152 -6.98 17.04 7.19
CA VAL A 152 -7.96 15.94 7.03
C VAL A 152 -7.48 14.68 7.76
N GLU A 153 -6.20 14.32 7.59
CA GLU A 153 -5.60 13.15 8.24
C GLU A 153 -5.59 13.27 9.77
N SER A 154 -5.31 14.47 10.29
CA SER A 154 -5.24 14.76 11.73
C SER A 154 -6.60 14.59 12.44
N TYR A 155 -7.71 14.81 11.72
CA TYR A 155 -9.07 14.55 12.20
C TYR A 155 -9.48 13.07 12.14
N GLY A 156 -8.60 12.18 11.67
CA GLY A 156 -8.94 10.76 11.52
C GLY A 156 -9.82 10.46 10.30
N ILE A 157 -10.08 11.44 9.43
CA ILE A 157 -10.93 11.28 8.25
C ILE A 157 -10.13 10.58 7.15
N ARG A 158 -10.76 9.60 6.49
CA ARG A 158 -10.15 8.67 5.52
C ARG A 158 -10.87 8.63 4.17
N ARG A 159 -11.70 9.63 3.88
CA ARG A 159 -12.44 9.74 2.63
C ARG A 159 -12.32 11.15 2.10
N ILE A 160 -12.01 11.26 0.81
CA ILE A 160 -11.98 12.52 0.07
C ILE A 160 -12.78 12.36 -1.22
N ALA A 161 -13.34 13.47 -1.69
CA ALA A 161 -13.83 13.66 -3.05
C ALA A 161 -13.11 14.89 -3.63
N ILE A 162 -12.87 14.92 -4.94
CA ILE A 162 -12.10 16.01 -5.56
C ILE A 162 -12.86 16.58 -6.76
N TRP A 163 -12.98 17.90 -6.80
CA TRP A 163 -13.51 18.69 -7.90
C TRP A 163 -12.43 19.62 -8.48
N ASP A 164 -12.22 19.80 -9.77
CA ASP A 164 -12.62 18.89 -10.83
C ASP A 164 -11.40 18.27 -11.52
N MET A 165 -11.72 17.33 -12.40
CA MET A 165 -10.76 16.62 -13.21
C MET A 165 -10.44 17.44 -14.48
N PRO A 166 -9.21 17.37 -15.00
CA PRO A 166 -8.12 16.48 -14.59
C PRO A 166 -7.32 16.99 -13.39
N LEU A 167 -6.85 16.06 -12.54
CA LEU A 167 -5.95 16.41 -11.44
C LEU A 167 -4.53 16.76 -11.95
N PRO A 168 -3.92 17.85 -11.46
CA PRO A 168 -2.50 18.12 -11.66
C PRO A 168 -1.62 16.98 -11.13
N ALA A 169 -0.43 16.78 -11.72
CA ALA A 169 0.44 15.63 -11.41
C ALA A 169 0.74 15.44 -9.91
N TYR A 170 1.00 16.53 -9.17
CA TYR A 170 1.35 16.47 -7.75
C TYR A 170 0.16 16.05 -6.85
N TRP A 171 -1.08 16.26 -7.29
CA TRP A 171 -2.26 15.75 -6.58
C TRP A 171 -2.30 14.22 -6.56
N TRP A 172 -1.83 13.56 -7.63
CA TRP A 172 -1.76 12.10 -7.69
C TRP A 172 -0.82 11.52 -6.62
N ASN A 173 0.29 12.20 -6.33
CA ASN A 173 1.20 11.79 -5.25
C ASN A 173 0.51 11.89 -3.88
N ARG A 174 -0.20 13.00 -3.63
CA ARG A 174 -0.89 13.23 -2.36
C ARG A 174 -2.08 12.28 -2.15
N THR A 175 -2.92 12.12 -3.16
CA THR A 175 -4.05 11.18 -3.11
C THR A 175 -3.61 9.74 -2.93
N SER A 176 -2.48 9.34 -3.54
CA SER A 176 -1.90 8.00 -3.31
C SER A 176 -1.43 7.80 -1.87
N SER A 177 -0.73 8.78 -1.30
CA SER A 177 -0.31 8.76 0.11
C SER A 177 -1.53 8.67 1.05
N PHE A 178 -2.53 9.51 0.82
CA PHE A 178 -3.76 9.55 1.61
C PHE A 178 -4.53 8.23 1.54
N LEU A 179 -4.65 7.64 0.34
CA LEU A 179 -5.28 6.33 0.15
C LEU A 179 -4.57 5.27 0.98
N ASN A 180 -3.24 5.28 0.99
CA ASN A 180 -2.46 4.32 1.77
C ASN A 180 -2.71 4.48 3.28
N ILE A 181 -2.72 5.70 3.81
CA ILE A 181 -3.09 5.97 5.21
C ILE A 181 -4.52 5.52 5.51
N SER A 182 -5.44 5.77 4.58
CA SER A 182 -6.87 5.42 4.67
C SER A 182 -7.15 3.93 4.67
N LEU A 183 -6.26 3.12 4.10
CA LEU A 183 -6.34 1.67 4.13
C LEU A 183 -5.60 1.04 5.34
N GLY A 184 -5.09 1.85 6.27
CA GLY A 184 -4.36 1.39 7.47
C GLY A 184 -2.85 1.62 7.43
N GLY A 185 -2.37 2.49 6.53
CA GLY A 185 -0.96 2.78 6.30
C GLY A 185 -0.31 1.81 5.31
N ILE A 186 0.77 2.24 4.67
CA ILE A 186 1.74 1.30 4.13
C ILE A 186 2.38 0.64 5.36
N PRO A 187 2.36 -0.69 5.51
CA PRO A 187 3.10 -1.33 6.59
C PRO A 187 4.56 -0.86 6.56
N PRO A 188 5.25 -0.71 7.71
CA PRO A 188 6.67 -0.44 7.71
C PRO A 188 7.40 -1.46 6.85
N LEU A 189 8.43 -1.02 6.11
CA LEU A 189 9.26 -1.93 5.32
C LEU A 189 9.77 -3.05 6.23
N SER A 190 9.53 -4.29 5.81
CA SER A 190 9.89 -5.48 6.57
C SER A 190 10.33 -6.60 5.65
N LEU A 191 11.36 -7.34 6.07
CA LEU A 191 11.80 -8.54 5.37
C LEU A 191 10.81 -9.69 5.63
N GLN A 192 10.35 -10.35 4.57
CA GLN A 192 9.44 -11.50 4.64
C GLN A 192 10.15 -12.82 4.37
N GLY A 193 11.07 -12.82 3.39
CA GLY A 193 11.78 -14.02 2.97
C GLY A 193 13.16 -13.68 2.44
N TYR A 194 14.13 -14.55 2.74
CA TYR A 194 15.50 -14.43 2.28
C TYR A 194 16.13 -15.82 2.19
N THR A 195 16.44 -16.25 0.98
CA THR A 195 17.11 -17.53 0.71
C THR A 195 18.24 -17.35 -0.29
N LEU A 196 19.31 -18.09 -0.07
CA LEU A 196 20.49 -18.15 -0.93
C LEU A 196 20.73 -19.62 -1.26
N THR A 197 20.86 -19.96 -2.54
CA THR A 197 21.08 -21.36 -2.95
C THR A 197 21.77 -21.42 -4.32
N PRO A 198 22.83 -22.25 -4.48
CA PRO A 198 23.55 -23.00 -3.44
C PRO A 198 24.45 -22.09 -2.56
N THR A 199 24.95 -22.62 -1.44
CA THR A 199 25.82 -21.90 -0.47
C THR A 199 27.17 -22.58 -0.24
N GLU A 200 27.44 -23.69 -0.91
CA GLU A 200 28.69 -24.45 -0.79
C GLU A 200 29.24 -24.66 -2.21
N PHE A 201 30.54 -24.41 -2.38
CA PHE A 201 31.22 -24.42 -3.67
C PHE A 201 32.66 -24.91 -3.55
N ASP A 202 33.26 -25.33 -4.67
CA ASP A 202 34.70 -25.56 -4.77
C ASP A 202 35.44 -24.22 -4.98
N ALA A 203 36.49 -23.98 -4.21
CA ALA A 203 37.28 -22.76 -4.30
C ALA A 203 37.99 -22.61 -5.66
N ASN A 204 38.31 -21.36 -6.01
CA ASN A 204 39.02 -20.94 -7.21
C ASN A 204 38.32 -21.26 -8.54
N GLN A 205 37.03 -21.62 -8.50
CA GLN A 205 36.18 -21.74 -9.68
C GLN A 205 35.19 -20.58 -9.75
N THR A 206 34.80 -20.17 -10.95
CA THR A 206 33.72 -19.19 -11.12
C THR A 206 32.39 -19.82 -10.73
N VAL A 207 31.73 -19.22 -9.74
CA VAL A 207 30.47 -19.73 -9.21
C VAL A 207 29.39 -18.66 -9.13
N ASP A 208 28.15 -19.12 -9.27
CA ASP A 208 26.95 -18.31 -9.16
C ASP A 208 26.07 -18.85 -8.04
N THR A 209 25.39 -17.95 -7.35
CA THR A 209 24.33 -18.30 -6.38
C THR A 209 23.04 -17.56 -6.72
N THR A 210 21.90 -18.12 -6.35
CA THR A 210 20.60 -17.47 -6.54
C THR A 210 20.13 -16.85 -5.24
N LEU A 211 19.95 -15.53 -5.25
CA LEU A 211 19.29 -14.77 -4.20
C LEU A 211 17.78 -14.72 -4.50
N ASN A 212 16.96 -15.14 -3.55
CA ASN A 212 15.54 -14.82 -3.52
C ASN A 212 15.22 -14.04 -2.25
N LEU A 213 14.58 -12.88 -2.44
CA LEU A 213 14.22 -11.95 -1.39
C LEU A 213 12.76 -11.53 -1.54
N SER A 214 12.06 -11.38 -0.42
CA SER A 214 10.70 -10.86 -0.39
C SER A 214 10.59 -9.84 0.74
N VAL A 215 10.03 -8.67 0.43
CA VAL A 215 9.74 -7.60 1.39
C VAL A 215 8.24 -7.29 1.42
N LYS A 216 7.78 -6.69 2.51
CA LYS A 216 6.40 -6.21 2.66
C LYS A 216 6.44 -4.81 3.24
N GLY A 217 5.54 -3.95 2.77
CA GLY A 217 5.48 -2.57 3.21
C GLY A 217 6.53 -1.70 2.52
N GLY A 218 6.71 -0.47 3.01
CA GLY A 218 7.55 0.56 2.40
C GLY A 218 7.06 1.04 1.03
N LEU A 219 7.58 2.18 0.60
CA LEU A 219 7.24 2.79 -0.70
C LEU A 219 8.17 2.34 -1.84
N PRO A 220 7.66 1.68 -2.89
CA PRO A 220 8.46 1.37 -4.07
C PRO A 220 8.76 2.61 -4.93
N PRO A 221 9.80 2.57 -5.80
CA PRO A 221 10.77 1.50 -5.98
C PRO A 221 11.69 1.31 -4.79
N TYR A 222 12.03 0.04 -4.53
CA TYR A 222 13.00 -0.35 -3.52
C TYR A 222 14.40 -0.37 -4.13
N LEU A 223 15.39 0.15 -3.42
CA LEU A 223 16.81 -0.01 -3.69
C LEU A 223 17.33 -1.26 -2.98
N TYR A 224 17.84 -2.22 -3.74
CA TYR A 224 18.46 -3.45 -3.25
C TYR A 224 19.97 -3.33 -3.40
N GLU A 225 20.70 -3.35 -2.28
CA GLU A 225 22.17 -3.31 -2.24
C GLU A 225 22.69 -4.63 -1.66
N VAL A 226 23.49 -5.37 -2.44
CA VAL A 226 24.05 -6.66 -2.06
C VAL A 226 25.50 -6.48 -1.62
N PHE A 227 25.86 -7.08 -0.49
CA PHE A 227 27.19 -7.01 0.11
C PHE A 227 27.81 -8.40 0.26
N LEU A 228 29.08 -8.53 -0.09
CA LEU A 228 29.94 -9.69 0.17
C LEU A 228 31.08 -9.25 1.10
N ASP A 229 31.21 -9.87 2.26
CA ASP A 229 32.13 -9.48 3.34
C ASP A 229 32.04 -7.99 3.71
N GLY A 230 30.82 -7.45 3.70
CA GLY A 230 30.55 -6.04 3.98
C GLY A 230 30.89 -5.07 2.84
N LYS A 231 31.46 -5.55 1.72
CA LYS A 231 31.71 -4.74 0.53
C LYS A 231 30.55 -4.84 -0.45
N MET A 232 30.07 -3.71 -0.95
CA MET A 232 29.00 -3.69 -1.95
C MET A 232 29.47 -4.39 -3.23
N LEU A 233 28.72 -5.42 -3.63
CA LEU A 233 28.92 -6.20 -4.84
C LEU A 233 28.05 -5.68 -5.99
N PHE A 234 26.80 -5.32 -5.67
CA PHE A 234 25.77 -4.97 -6.64
C PHE A 234 24.69 -4.07 -6.02
N ALA A 235 24.09 -3.19 -6.83
CA ALA A 235 22.93 -2.41 -6.43
C ALA A 235 21.94 -2.26 -7.60
N THR A 236 20.64 -2.32 -7.32
CA THR A 236 19.59 -2.09 -8.32
C THR A 236 18.29 -1.60 -7.70
N THR A 237 17.39 -1.04 -8.50
CA THR A 237 16.06 -0.62 -8.06
C THR A 237 14.97 -1.46 -8.71
N SER A 238 13.91 -1.77 -7.97
CA SER A 238 12.73 -2.46 -8.51
C SER A 238 11.46 -2.04 -7.78
N PRO A 239 10.33 -1.86 -8.49
CA PRO A 239 9.03 -1.63 -7.85
C PRO A 239 8.41 -2.91 -7.27
N GLN A 240 9.00 -4.08 -7.56
CA GLN A 240 8.48 -5.37 -7.11
C GLN A 240 8.92 -5.68 -5.68
N THR A 241 8.02 -6.28 -4.90
CA THR A 241 8.25 -6.74 -3.52
C THR A 241 8.97 -8.08 -3.45
N ASN A 242 8.96 -8.85 -4.54
CA ASN A 242 9.76 -10.06 -4.70
C ASN A 242 10.92 -9.76 -5.63
N PHE A 243 12.13 -10.14 -5.21
CA PHE A 243 13.35 -9.91 -5.94
C PHE A 243 14.16 -11.20 -6.03
N THR A 244 14.40 -11.64 -7.27
CA THR A 244 15.22 -12.82 -7.57
C THR A 244 16.37 -12.38 -8.46
N LEU A 245 17.59 -12.75 -8.08
CA LEU A 245 18.80 -12.41 -8.82
C LEU A 245 19.81 -13.56 -8.78
N THR A 246 20.34 -13.92 -9.95
CA THR A 246 21.55 -14.75 -10.04
C THR A 246 22.76 -13.85 -9.82
N LEU A 247 23.52 -14.14 -8.76
CA LEU A 247 24.67 -13.38 -8.32
C LEU A 247 25.96 -14.08 -8.78
N PRO A 248 26.73 -13.48 -9.70
CA PRO A 248 28.04 -13.99 -10.04
C PRO A 248 29.04 -13.62 -8.93
N LEU A 249 29.53 -14.64 -8.20
CA LEU A 249 30.50 -14.45 -7.13
C LEU A 249 31.94 -14.40 -7.66
N GLY A 250 32.16 -14.90 -8.88
CA GLY A 250 33.49 -15.02 -9.46
C GLY A 250 34.27 -16.19 -8.86
N ALA A 251 35.60 -16.13 -8.97
CA ALA A 251 36.49 -17.13 -8.39
C ALA A 251 36.97 -16.67 -7.00
N LEU A 252 36.37 -17.23 -5.96
CA LEU A 252 36.72 -16.95 -4.57
C LEU A 252 37.74 -17.98 -4.05
N GLY A 253 38.61 -17.55 -3.13
CA GLY A 253 39.58 -18.45 -2.48
C GLY A 253 38.91 -19.36 -1.45
N VAL A 254 39.68 -20.27 -0.86
CA VAL A 254 39.19 -21.16 0.21
C VAL A 254 38.80 -20.34 1.45
N GLY A 255 37.62 -20.60 2.00
CA GLY A 255 37.14 -19.98 3.23
C GLY A 255 35.64 -19.68 3.25
N ASP A 256 35.20 -19.07 4.34
CA ASP A 256 33.83 -18.63 4.55
C ASP A 256 33.67 -17.16 4.17
N TYR A 257 32.68 -16.89 3.32
CA TYR A 257 32.30 -15.55 2.88
C TYR A 257 30.89 -15.22 3.40
N THR A 258 30.66 -13.96 3.73
CA THR A 258 29.38 -13.51 4.29
C THR A 258 28.60 -12.64 3.30
N LEU A 259 27.39 -13.09 2.96
CA LEU A 259 26.47 -12.34 2.11
C LEU A 259 25.33 -11.71 2.92
N SER A 260 25.05 -10.44 2.64
CA SER A 260 23.87 -9.72 3.17
C SER A 260 23.31 -8.75 2.13
N VAL A 261 22.05 -8.36 2.31
CA VAL A 261 21.35 -7.42 1.44
C VAL A 261 20.72 -6.31 2.28
N ALA A 262 20.87 -5.06 1.87
CA ALA A 262 20.07 -3.94 2.37
C ALA A 262 18.96 -3.63 1.36
N VAL A 263 17.76 -3.36 1.87
CA VAL A 263 16.62 -2.91 1.07
C VAL A 263 16.15 -1.58 1.63
N THR A 264 16.14 -0.55 0.80
CA THR A 264 15.73 0.81 1.16
C THR A 264 14.53 1.22 0.33
N ASP A 265 13.49 1.77 0.96
CA ASP A 265 12.33 2.32 0.25
C ASP A 265 12.52 3.81 -0.12
N GLN A 266 11.53 4.42 -0.77
CA GLN A 266 11.60 5.83 -1.18
C GLN A 266 11.60 6.84 -0.02
N GLU A 267 11.26 6.41 1.20
CA GLU A 267 11.30 7.25 2.40
C GLU A 267 12.60 7.03 3.19
N ASP A 268 13.62 6.46 2.55
CA ASP A 268 14.93 6.15 3.14
C ASP A 268 14.87 5.15 4.32
N THR A 269 13.76 4.42 4.48
CA THR A 269 13.67 3.34 5.47
C THR A 269 14.42 2.12 4.97
N THR A 270 15.41 1.67 5.74
CA THR A 270 16.27 0.53 5.37
C THR A 270 16.03 -0.68 6.26
N VAL A 271 15.84 -1.85 5.65
CA VAL A 271 15.94 -3.17 6.33
C VAL A 271 17.12 -3.95 5.81
N ARG A 272 17.72 -4.80 6.66
CA ARG A 272 18.85 -5.65 6.29
C ARG A 272 18.51 -7.12 6.51
N THR A 273 19.00 -7.97 5.61
CA THR A 273 18.93 -9.42 5.82
C THR A 273 19.88 -9.85 6.94
N PRO A 274 19.60 -11.00 7.58
CA PRO A 274 20.64 -11.73 8.29
C PRO A 274 21.82 -12.05 7.36
N ASN A 275 22.99 -12.29 7.95
CA ASN A 275 24.15 -12.79 7.24
C ASN A 275 23.94 -14.26 6.82
N LYS A 276 24.30 -14.60 5.59
CA LYS A 276 24.40 -16.00 5.12
C LYS A 276 25.84 -16.32 4.77
N THR A 277 26.31 -17.47 5.23
CA THR A 277 27.64 -17.99 4.90
C THR A 277 27.61 -18.66 3.53
N ILE A 278 28.63 -18.37 2.73
CA ILE A 278 29.00 -19.10 1.53
C ILE A 278 30.34 -19.78 1.83
N GLU A 279 30.38 -21.11 1.73
CA GLU A 279 31.58 -21.90 2.00
C GLU A 279 32.29 -22.23 0.69
N MET A 280 33.56 -21.87 0.60
CA MET A 280 34.44 -22.23 -0.51
C MET A 280 35.42 -23.31 -0.05
N ASN A 281 35.16 -24.54 -0.48
CA ASN A 281 35.88 -25.73 -0.07
C ASN A 281 37.23 -25.89 -0.81
N PRO A 282 38.30 -26.35 -0.14
CA PRO A 282 39.55 -26.68 -0.80
C PRO A 282 39.44 -27.95 -1.66
N ASP A 283 40.34 -28.12 -2.62
CA ASP A 283 40.45 -29.37 -3.38
C ASP A 283 40.66 -30.58 -2.45
N PRO A 284 40.06 -31.74 -2.76
CA PRO A 284 40.24 -32.95 -1.97
C PRO A 284 41.70 -33.38 -1.93
N GLN A 285 42.23 -33.56 -0.72
CA GLN A 285 43.55 -34.10 -0.47
C GLN A 285 43.44 -35.58 -0.10
N ILE A 286 44.22 -36.43 -0.76
CA ILE A 286 44.33 -37.86 -0.46
C ILE A 286 45.69 -38.12 0.18
N THR A 287 45.68 -38.59 1.42
CA THR A 287 46.90 -38.98 2.13
C THR A 287 46.90 -40.48 2.41
N LEU A 288 47.91 -41.17 1.87
CA LEU A 288 48.19 -42.57 2.16
C LEU A 288 49.08 -42.67 3.39
N HIS A 289 48.69 -43.50 4.35
CA HIS A 289 49.54 -43.83 5.49
C HIS A 289 49.55 -45.35 5.70
N THR A 290 50.73 -45.87 6.02
CA THR A 290 50.89 -47.27 6.40
C THR A 290 50.54 -47.42 7.87
N ALA A 291 49.55 -48.25 8.18
CA ALA A 291 49.24 -48.58 9.57
C ALA A 291 50.12 -49.74 10.02
N ASN A 292 50.72 -49.62 11.21
CA ASN A 292 51.46 -50.68 11.89
C ASN A 292 52.68 -51.26 11.14
N THR A 293 53.52 -50.40 10.54
CA THR A 293 54.84 -50.84 10.07
C THR A 293 55.87 -50.64 11.16
N THR A 294 56.48 -51.72 11.65
CA THR A 294 57.80 -51.65 12.30
C THR A 294 58.86 -51.37 11.21
N ASN A 295 59.95 -50.69 11.55
CA ASN A 295 60.97 -50.22 10.59
C ASN A 295 61.70 -51.33 9.78
N ASN A 296 61.32 -52.60 9.95
CA ASN A 296 61.92 -53.77 9.31
C ASN A 296 60.85 -54.57 8.56
N LEU A 297 60.43 -54.09 7.38
CA LEU A 297 59.61 -54.88 6.46
C LEU A 297 60.49 -55.91 5.74
N THR A 298 60.09 -57.19 5.75
CA THR A 298 60.79 -58.26 5.02
C THR A 298 60.06 -58.65 3.72
N LEU A 299 60.82 -59.19 2.76
CA LEU A 299 60.29 -59.54 1.44
C LEU A 299 59.24 -60.65 1.57
N GLY A 300 58.00 -60.36 1.18
CA GLY A 300 56.86 -61.27 1.24
C GLY A 300 55.77 -60.90 2.27
N GLU A 301 56.01 -59.88 3.10
CA GLU A 301 55.00 -59.38 4.05
C GLU A 301 54.00 -58.42 3.41
N SER A 302 52.76 -58.44 3.89
CA SER A 302 51.68 -57.53 3.45
C SER A 302 51.55 -56.35 4.40
N VAL A 303 51.34 -55.15 3.85
CA VAL A 303 51.15 -53.91 4.62
C VAL A 303 49.71 -53.40 4.47
N LEU A 304 49.13 -52.94 5.56
CA LEU A 304 47.85 -52.24 5.53
C LEU A 304 48.06 -50.77 5.14
N LEU A 305 47.53 -50.39 3.98
CA LEU A 305 47.42 -49.00 3.57
C LEU A 305 46.09 -48.44 4.07
N GLN A 306 46.16 -47.33 4.79
CA GLN A 306 45.01 -46.53 5.17
C GLN A 306 44.98 -45.27 4.31
N VAL A 307 43.78 -44.95 3.80
CA VAL A 307 43.53 -43.77 2.98
C VAL A 307 42.76 -42.77 3.83
N ARG A 308 43.28 -41.56 3.99
CA ARG A 308 42.54 -40.42 4.54
C ARG A 308 42.24 -39.45 3.40
N VAL A 309 40.97 -39.09 3.23
CA VAL A 309 40.52 -38.04 2.31
C VAL A 309 40.04 -36.85 3.14
N THR A 310 40.51 -35.65 2.83
CA THR A 310 40.08 -34.38 3.46
C THR A 310 39.73 -33.35 2.38
N GLY A 311 38.81 -32.44 2.62
CA GLY A 311 38.43 -31.39 1.64
C GLY A 311 37.49 -31.84 0.52
N ALA A 312 37.07 -33.12 0.48
CA ALA A 312 36.09 -33.57 -0.50
C ALA A 312 34.67 -33.12 -0.13
N HIS A 313 33.94 -32.53 -1.09
CA HIS A 313 32.49 -32.37 -1.01
C HIS A 313 31.85 -33.77 -0.94
N PRO A 314 30.98 -34.08 0.05
CA PRO A 314 30.31 -35.37 0.09
C PRO A 314 29.26 -35.47 -1.02
N HIS A 315 29.67 -35.93 -2.20
CA HIS A 315 28.72 -36.44 -3.18
C HIS A 315 28.21 -37.81 -2.70
N ILE A 316 27.08 -37.80 -1.98
CA ILE A 316 26.29 -39.03 -1.79
C ILE A 316 25.71 -39.40 -3.17
N ARG A 317 26.41 -40.25 -3.92
CA ARG A 317 25.77 -41.15 -4.88
C ARG A 317 25.60 -42.51 -4.22
N ALA A 318 24.45 -42.72 -3.62
CA ALA A 318 23.93 -44.07 -3.40
C ALA A 318 23.61 -44.68 -4.77
N HIS A 319 24.60 -45.32 -5.41
CA HIS A 319 24.29 -46.36 -6.37
C HIS A 319 24.06 -47.64 -5.58
N GLY A 320 22.78 -47.91 -5.32
CA GLY A 320 22.33 -49.21 -4.81
C GLY A 320 22.72 -50.30 -5.80
N THR A 321 23.40 -51.31 -5.28
CA THR A 321 23.34 -52.68 -5.79
C THR A 321 22.37 -53.46 -4.92
#